data_AF-A0AAP9KDH1-F1
#
_entry.id   AF-A0AAP9KDH1-F1
#
_cell.length_a   1.000
_cell.length_b   1.000
_cell.length_c   1.000
_cell.angle_alpha   90.00
_cell.angle_beta   90.00
_cell.angle_gamma   90.00
#
_symmetry.space_group_name_H-M   'P 1'
#
loop_
_entity.id
_entity.type
_entity.pdbx_description
1 polymer ?
#
loop_
_entity_poly.entity_id
_entity_poly.type
_entity_poly.pdbx_seq_one_letter_code
_entity_poly.pdbx_strand_id
1 'polypeptide(L)'
;MSQNAAPLFLALVNALDGEKDVPRCYITAALRDVGWQVSTLSKAKGVDLKNALDRPWIKGEEIIAETLGVKPEQIWPVRYRERSKMVRVA
;
A
#
# COMPACT_ATOMS: atom_id res chain seq x y z
N MET A 1 -17.03 -11.01 -8.94
CA MET A 1 -15.81 -10.71 -8.16
C MET A 1 -15.49 -9.25 -8.41
N SER A 2 -15.96 -8.36 -7.54
CA SER A 2 -15.87 -6.91 -7.75
C SER A 2 -14.43 -6.47 -7.51
N GLN A 3 -13.71 -6.08 -8.57
CA GLN A 3 -12.34 -5.55 -8.50
C GLN A 3 -12.31 -4.07 -8.08
N ASN A 4 -13.26 -3.61 -7.27
CA ASN A 4 -13.29 -2.23 -6.84
C ASN A 4 -12.69 -2.11 -5.44
N ALA A 5 -11.66 -1.27 -5.33
CA ALA A 5 -11.10 -0.84 -4.06
C ALA A 5 -12.22 -0.49 -3.09
N ALA A 6 -12.11 -0.93 -1.83
CA ALA A 6 -13.08 -0.61 -0.81
C ALA A 6 -13.29 0.92 -0.77
N PRO A 7 -14.51 1.44 -0.98
CA PRO A 7 -14.75 2.89 -1.04
C PRO A 7 -14.30 3.61 0.23
N LEU A 8 -14.31 2.91 1.37
CA LEU A 8 -13.81 3.40 2.65
C LEU A 8 -12.28 3.60 2.66
N PHE A 9 -11.53 2.71 2.01
CA PHE A 9 -10.07 2.83 1.96
C PHE A 9 -9.64 4.02 1.10
N LEU A 10 -10.30 4.22 -0.05
CA LEU A 10 -10.07 5.39 -0.89
C LEU A 10 -10.43 6.69 -0.18
N ALA A 11 -11.56 6.71 0.55
CA ALA A 11 -11.95 7.87 1.34
C ALA A 11 -10.91 8.20 2.43
N LEU A 12 -10.37 7.19 3.11
CA LEU A 12 -9.30 7.35 4.09
C LEU A 12 -8.03 7.93 3.44
N VAL A 13 -7.59 7.34 2.34
CA VAL A 13 -6.40 7.79 1.60
C VAL A 13 -6.54 9.26 1.19
N ASN A 14 -7.71 9.65 0.69
CA ASN A 14 -8.00 11.05 0.34
C ASN A 14 -8.03 11.96 1.59
N ALA A 15 -8.54 11.47 2.72
CA ALA A 15 -8.63 12.24 3.96
C ALA A 15 -7.27 12.48 4.63
N LEU A 16 -6.27 11.63 4.38
CA LEU A 16 -4.92 11.77 4.93
C LEU A 16 -4.06 12.79 4.18
N ASP A 17 -4.53 13.30 3.03
CA ASP A 17 -3.94 14.36 2.20
C ASP A 17 -2.41 14.26 1.97
N GLY A 18 -1.87 13.04 1.98
CA GLY A 18 -0.44 12.81 1.80
C GLY A 18 0.45 13.27 2.97
N GLU A 19 -0.10 13.54 4.15
CA GLU A 19 0.65 13.96 5.34
C GLU A 19 1.25 12.76 6.09
N LYS A 20 0.55 11.63 6.10
CA LYS A 20 0.92 10.42 6.88
C LYS A 20 0.76 9.15 6.05
N ASP A 21 1.61 8.17 6.33
CA ASP A 21 1.46 6.83 5.79
C ASP A 21 0.25 6.11 6.38
N VAL A 22 -0.44 5.33 5.55
CA VAL A 22 -1.61 4.58 5.98
C VAL A 22 -1.20 3.50 6.99
N PRO A 23 -1.89 3.37 8.14
CA PRO A 23 -1.57 2.35 9.12
C PRO A 23 -1.77 0.93 8.58
N ARG A 24 -0.93 0.00 9.05
CA ARG A 24 -0.98 -1.43 8.68
C ARG A 24 -2.37 -2.07 8.81
N CYS A 25 -3.14 -1.70 9.85
CA CYS A 25 -4.47 -2.24 10.08
C CYS A 25 -5.44 -1.91 8.93
N TYR A 26 -5.40 -0.68 8.42
CA TYR A 26 -6.25 -0.24 7.30
C TYR A 26 -5.84 -0.90 5.98
N ILE A 27 -4.55 -1.08 5.72
CA ILE A 27 -4.07 -1.80 4.53
C ILE A 27 -4.53 -3.27 4.59
N THR A 28 -4.44 -3.90 5.76
CA THR A 28 -4.89 -5.29 5.93
C THR A 28 -6.40 -5.41 5.80
N ALA A 29 -7.17 -4.43 6.29
CA ALA A 29 -8.62 -4.38 6.14
C ALA A 29 -9.02 -4.21 4.67
N ALA A 30 -8.39 -3.28 3.96
CA ALA A 30 -8.64 -3.05 2.53
C ALA A 30 -8.34 -4.30 1.69
N LEU A 31 -7.24 -5.02 2.00
CA LEU A 31 -6.95 -6.30 1.34
C LEU A 31 -8.06 -7.32 1.59
N ARG A 32 -8.55 -7.42 2.84
CA ARG A 32 -9.65 -8.34 3.20
C ARG A 32 -10.95 -8.00 2.48
N ASP A 33 -11.25 -6.71 2.31
CA ASP A 33 -12.45 -6.26 1.58
C ASP A 33 -12.41 -6.65 0.09
N VAL A 34 -11.22 -6.63 -0.52
CA VAL A 34 -11.01 -7.12 -1.91
C VAL A 34 -10.93 -8.67 -1.96
N GLY A 35 -11.01 -9.35 -0.81
CA GLY A 35 -10.94 -10.81 -0.72
C GLY A 35 -9.53 -11.39 -0.69
N TRP A 36 -8.51 -10.54 -0.51
CA TRP A 36 -7.11 -10.95 -0.39
C TRP A 36 -6.64 -10.96 1.07
N GLN A 37 -5.71 -11.87 1.36
CA GLN A 37 -4.96 -11.86 2.62
C GLN A 37 -3.49 -11.67 2.30
N VAL A 38 -2.76 -10.97 3.18
CA VAL A 38 -1.31 -10.70 3.01
C VAL A 38 -0.52 -11.99 2.79
N SER A 39 -0.85 -13.06 3.53
CA SER A 39 -0.23 -14.38 3.40
C SER A 39 -0.55 -15.05 2.06
N THR A 40 -1.79 -14.98 1.59
CA THR A 40 -2.22 -15.53 0.31
C THR A 40 -1.57 -14.79 -0.85
N LEU A 41 -1.55 -13.46 -0.79
CA LEU A 41 -0.92 -12.60 -1.79
C LEU A 41 0.61 -12.82 -1.84
N SER A 42 1.23 -12.98 -0.67
CA SER A 42 2.64 -13.34 -0.53
C SER A 42 2.97 -14.65 -1.24
N LYS A 43 2.16 -15.71 -1.03
CA LYS A 43 2.33 -16.99 -1.73
C LYS A 43 2.09 -16.87 -3.23
N ALA A 44 1.05 -16.15 -3.64
CA ALA A 44 0.70 -15.98 -5.04
C ALA A 44 1.78 -15.26 -5.85
N LYS A 45 2.43 -14.25 -5.24
CA LYS A 45 3.50 -13.47 -5.87
C LYS A 45 4.91 -13.99 -5.56
N GLY A 46 5.04 -15.01 -4.70
CA GLY A 46 6.33 -15.59 -4.30
C GLY A 46 7.21 -14.65 -3.47
N VAL A 47 6.61 -13.69 -2.75
CA VAL A 47 7.32 -12.61 -2.05
C VAL A 47 6.77 -12.42 -0.63
N ASP A 48 7.61 -12.11 0.36
CA ASP A 48 7.14 -11.88 1.73
C ASP A 48 6.63 -10.45 1.94
N LEU A 49 5.34 -10.24 1.67
CA LEU A 49 4.69 -8.93 1.80
C LEU A 49 4.48 -8.49 3.25
N LYS A 50 4.64 -9.37 4.24
CA LYS A 50 4.54 -8.96 5.65
C LYS A 50 5.66 -7.98 5.98
N ASN A 51 6.85 -8.22 5.45
CA ASN A 51 8.01 -7.35 5.66
C ASN A 51 7.85 -5.99 4.97
N ALA A 52 7.04 -5.90 3.90
CA ALA A 52 6.77 -4.64 3.20
C ALA A 52 5.96 -3.64 4.05
N LEU A 53 5.13 -4.16 4.96
CA LEU A 53 4.33 -3.34 5.86
C LEU A 53 5.21 -2.71 6.94
N ASP A 54 6.18 -3.47 7.44
CA ASP A 54 7.03 -3.06 8.56
C ASP A 54 8.29 -2.29 8.10
N ARG A 55 8.82 -2.59 6.90
CA ARG A 55 10.03 -1.96 6.35
C ARG A 55 9.77 -1.39 4.94
N PRO A 56 10.38 -0.26 4.57
CA PRO A 56 10.22 0.34 3.24
C PRO A 56 10.75 -0.61 2.16
N TRP A 57 9.84 -1.19 1.39
CA TRP A 57 10.18 -2.14 0.33
C TRP A 57 9.35 -1.90 -0.93
N ILE A 58 9.95 -1.18 -1.89
CA ILE A 58 9.29 -0.65 -3.10
C ILE A 58 8.48 -1.73 -3.82
N LYS A 59 9.09 -2.89 -4.11
CA LYS A 59 8.42 -3.97 -4.85
C LYS A 59 7.19 -4.53 -4.11
N GLY A 60 7.26 -4.63 -2.78
CA GLY A 60 6.15 -5.09 -1.98
C GLY A 60 5.03 -4.05 -1.89
N GLU A 61 5.40 -2.78 -1.76
CA GLU A 61 4.48 -1.63 -1.76
C GLU A 61 3.71 -1.55 -3.09
N GLU A 62 4.40 -1.70 -4.22
CA GLU A 62 3.80 -1.73 -5.56
C GLU A 62 2.78 -2.87 -5.73
N ILE A 63 3.11 -4.09 -5.30
CA ILE A 63 2.21 -5.24 -5.40
C ILE A 63 0.93 -5.04 -4.59
N ILE A 64 1.05 -4.48 -3.38
CA ILE A 64 -0.11 -4.20 -2.53
C ILE A 64 -0.97 -3.11 -3.17
N ALA A 65 -0.35 -2.04 -3.65
CA ALA A 65 -1.04 -0.93 -4.30
C ALA A 65 -1.75 -1.36 -5.60
N GLU A 66 -1.10 -2.19 -6.42
CA GLU A 66 -1.67 -2.82 -7.62
C GLU A 66 -2.91 -3.65 -7.26
N THR A 67 -2.82 -4.47 -6.20
CA THR A 67 -3.94 -5.30 -5.73
C THR A 67 -5.13 -4.46 -5.24
N LEU A 68 -4.84 -3.30 -4.66
CA LEU A 68 -5.84 -2.35 -4.18
C LEU A 68 -6.29 -1.36 -5.27
N GLY A 69 -5.70 -1.38 -6.45
CA GLY A 69 -6.03 -0.45 -7.56
C GLY A 69 -5.66 1.01 -7.27
N VAL A 70 -4.69 1.27 -6.40
CA VAL A 70 -4.23 2.63 -6.04
C VAL A 70 -2.74 2.77 -6.34
N LYS A 71 -2.24 4.01 -6.33
CA LYS A 71 -0.79 4.23 -6.42
C LYS A 71 -0.12 3.98 -5.07
N PRO A 72 1.10 3.41 -5.04
CA PRO A 72 1.82 3.20 -3.77
C PRO A 72 2.13 4.53 -3.06
N GLU A 73 2.34 5.61 -3.82
CA GLU A 73 2.52 6.98 -3.31
C GLU A 73 1.32 7.50 -2.50
N GLN A 74 0.11 6.99 -2.77
CA GLN A 74 -1.09 7.38 -2.02
C GLN A 74 -1.20 6.64 -0.69
N ILE A 75 -0.68 5.41 -0.61
CA ILE A 75 -0.66 4.63 0.64
C ILE A 75 0.51 5.05 1.53
N TRP A 76 1.68 5.30 0.94
CA TRP A 76 2.93 5.65 1.63
C TRP A 76 3.51 7.00 1.16
N PRO A 77 2.77 8.11 1.29
CA PRO A 77 3.21 9.42 0.82
C PRO A 77 4.50 9.91 1.50
N VAL A 78 4.72 9.57 2.78
CA VAL A 78 5.91 10.04 3.52
C VAL A 78 7.15 9.31 3.01
N ARG A 79 7.10 7.98 2.92
CA ARG A 79 8.22 7.16 2.40
C ARG A 79 8.61 7.57 0.98
N TYR A 80 7.63 7.80 0.12
CA TYR A 80 7.89 8.21 -1.27
C TYR A 80 8.44 9.64 -1.33
N ARG A 81 7.92 10.58 -0.52
CA ARG A 81 8.45 11.96 -0.44
C ARG A 81 9.90 11.99 0.01
N GLU A 82 10.27 11.20 1.01
CA GLU A 82 11.66 11.08 1.47
C GLU A 82 12.57 10.53 0.37
N ARG A 83 12.11 9.51 -0.36
CA ARG A 83 12.85 8.94 -1.49
C ARG A 83 13.02 9.94 -2.64
N SER A 84 11.97 10.68 -2.98
CA SER A 84 12.03 11.72 -4.01
C SER A 84 12.95 12.87 -3.63
N LYS A 85 13.02 13.25 -2.34
CA LYS A 85 13.98 14.23 -1.84
C LYS A 85 15.42 13.73 -2.04
N MET A 86 15.70 12.46 -1.70
CA MET A 86 17.03 11.87 -1.85
C MET A 86 17.53 11.93 -3.31
N VAL A 87 16.66 11.62 -4.28
CA VAL A 87 17.02 11.60 -5.71
C VAL A 87 17.32 13.00 -6.27
N ARG A 88 16.72 14.06 -5.69
CA ARG A 88 16.89 15.45 -6.17
C ARG A 88 18.14 16.15 -5.64
N VAL A 89 18.85 15.53 -4.70
CA VAL A 89 20.01 16.12 -4.01
C VAL A 89 21.34 15.53 -4.53
N ALA A 90 21.28 14.61 -5.50
CA ALA A 90 22.45 14.03 -6.20
C ALA A 90 22.60 14.63 -7.59
#